data_AF-A0A3S5BYU7-F1
#
_entry.id   AF-A0A3S5BYU7-F1
#
_cell.length_a   1.000
_cell.length_b   1.000
_cell.length_c   1.000
_cell.angle_alpha   90.00
_cell.angle_beta   90.00
_cell.angle_gamma   90.00
#
_symmetry.space_group_name_H-M   'P 1'
#
loop_
_entity.id
_entity.type
_entity.pdbx_description
1 polymer ?
#
loop_
_entity_poly.entity_id
_entity_poly.type
_entity_poly.pdbx_seq_one_letter_code
_entity_poly.pdbx_strand_id
1 'polypeptide(L)'
;MANRAAQNLHIIDLFSCSLDQTGLHEMRYLANYTGGHIVMGDSFASSLFQQTFRRVFACDANGFLKSAFAGTLEVKTTRELKVSGCIGPCFSANMKTSNTGDLEIGVGRTSVWRINGMTPNTTLGIYFEVANSGTSGSSNQSGCSGMPAGGRGYVQFITQYQHGSGQRRIRVTTACRNWVDSSSMGGQLPHLIASFDQEAATVMMARIAMFKAETSDCVDVLRSAYASFI
;
A
#
# COMPACT_ATOMS: atom_id res chain seq x y z
N MET A 1 22.03 -1.99 -2.28
CA MET A 1 21.98 -1.93 -0.79
C MET A 1 20.55 -2.01 -0.27
N ALA A 2 19.60 -1.23 -0.80
CA ALA A 2 18.19 -1.21 -0.37
C ALA A 2 17.55 -2.60 -0.24
N ASN A 3 17.59 -3.42 -1.31
CA ASN A 3 17.03 -4.78 -1.29
C ASN A 3 17.59 -5.65 -0.15
N ARG A 4 18.90 -5.55 0.11
CA ARG A 4 19.56 -6.33 1.17
C ARG A 4 19.06 -5.91 2.56
N ALA A 5 18.91 -4.61 2.80
CA ALA A 5 18.33 -4.11 4.05
C ALA A 5 16.85 -4.52 4.18
N ALA A 6 16.09 -4.38 3.09
CA ALA A 6 14.69 -4.75 3.01
C ALA A 6 14.47 -6.25 3.35
N GLN A 7 15.24 -7.13 2.72
CA GLN A 7 15.23 -8.58 2.93
C GLN A 7 15.58 -8.98 4.38
N ASN A 8 16.52 -8.26 4.99
CA ASN A 8 16.98 -8.52 6.36
C ASN A 8 16.20 -7.76 7.44
N LEU A 9 15.06 -7.14 7.09
CA LEU A 9 14.21 -6.39 8.03
C LEU A 9 14.92 -5.21 8.72
N HIS A 10 15.96 -4.64 8.08
CA HIS A 10 16.64 -3.44 8.54
C HIS A 10 15.98 -2.19 7.98
N ILE A 11 16.05 -1.09 8.74
CA ILE A 11 15.53 0.23 8.37
C ILE A 11 16.71 1.15 8.05
N ILE A 12 16.56 2.00 7.04
CA ILE A 12 17.55 3.03 6.69
C ILE A 12 16.86 4.38 6.65
N ASP A 13 17.20 5.24 7.61
CA ASP A 13 16.81 6.65 7.62
C ASP A 13 17.86 7.51 6.93
N LEU A 14 17.43 8.49 6.15
CA LEU A 14 18.27 9.46 5.44
C LEU A 14 18.02 10.86 5.99
N PHE A 15 18.97 11.37 6.77
CA PHE A 15 18.98 12.75 7.25
C PHE A 15 20.03 13.53 6.46
N SER A 16 19.57 14.39 5.56
CA SER A 16 20.44 15.21 4.72
C SER A 16 20.26 16.69 5.04
N CYS A 17 21.36 17.37 5.35
CA CYS A 17 21.38 18.81 5.56
C CYS A 17 22.51 19.47 4.76
N SER A 18 22.13 20.23 3.74
CA SER A 18 23.04 20.90 2.81
C SER A 18 22.28 21.98 2.03
N LEU A 19 22.97 23.04 1.62
CA LEU A 19 22.42 24.04 0.69
C LEU A 19 22.35 23.50 -0.76
N ASP A 20 23.18 22.52 -1.08
CA ASP A 20 23.22 21.83 -2.36
C ASP A 20 22.61 20.42 -2.28
N GLN A 21 22.28 19.86 -3.44
CA GLN A 21 21.78 18.49 -3.55
C GLN A 21 22.79 17.46 -3.03
N THR A 22 22.29 16.48 -2.28
CA THR A 22 23.13 15.46 -1.63
C THR A 22 22.94 14.05 -2.20
N GLY A 23 22.32 13.92 -3.37
CA GLY A 23 22.05 12.63 -4.00
C GLY A 23 20.90 11.81 -3.37
N LEU A 24 19.91 12.48 -2.77
CA LEU A 24 18.74 11.78 -2.22
C LEU A 24 17.91 11.07 -3.30
N HIS A 25 17.94 11.55 -4.54
CA HIS A 25 17.24 10.91 -5.64
C HIS A 25 17.76 9.48 -5.84
N GLU A 26 19.08 9.30 -5.89
CA GLU A 26 19.75 8.01 -6.07
C GLU A 26 19.58 7.10 -4.84
N MET A 27 19.51 7.70 -3.64
CA MET A 27 19.41 6.98 -2.37
C MET A 27 17.97 6.67 -1.93
N ARG A 28 16.94 7.25 -2.57
CA ARG A 28 15.53 7.18 -2.12
C ARG A 28 15.03 5.77 -1.80
N TYR A 29 15.46 4.78 -2.57
CA TYR A 29 15.04 3.38 -2.38
C TYR A 29 15.50 2.77 -1.06
N LEU A 30 16.55 3.31 -0.43
CA LEU A 30 16.99 2.87 0.90
C LEU A 30 15.89 3.07 1.95
N ALA A 31 15.28 4.25 1.96
CA ALA A 31 14.17 4.56 2.86
C ALA A 31 12.84 4.00 2.33
N ASN A 32 12.54 4.17 1.04
CA ASN A 32 11.27 3.74 0.46
C ASN A 32 11.01 2.23 0.64
N TYR A 33 12.01 1.37 0.46
CA TYR A 33 11.82 -0.09 0.63
C TYR A 33 11.84 -0.55 2.08
N THR A 34 12.43 0.24 2.98
CA THR A 34 12.57 -0.14 4.39
C THR A 34 11.61 0.60 5.31
N GLY A 35 10.82 1.55 4.79
CA GLY A 35 9.95 2.40 5.62
C GLY A 35 10.73 3.34 6.53
N GLY A 36 11.97 3.67 6.17
CA GLY A 36 12.76 4.68 6.85
C GLY A 36 12.32 6.10 6.49
N HIS A 37 12.79 7.06 7.28
CA HIS A 37 12.55 8.48 7.08
C HIS A 37 13.50 9.05 6.02
N ILE A 38 13.01 10.02 5.23
CA ILE A 38 13.86 10.92 4.45
C ILE A 38 13.59 12.33 4.97
N VAL A 39 14.61 12.99 5.50
CA VAL A 39 14.55 14.36 6.03
C VAL A 39 15.59 15.21 5.31
N MET A 40 15.13 16.31 4.73
CA MET A 40 15.95 17.29 4.03
C MET A 40 15.91 18.61 4.81
N GLY A 41 17.05 19.30 4.89
CA GLY A 41 17.15 20.66 5.41
C GLY A 41 18.43 21.35 4.95
N ASP A 42 18.64 22.59 5.38
CA ASP A 42 19.83 23.35 5.00
C ASP A 42 21.01 23.11 5.96
N SER A 43 20.70 22.85 7.23
CA SER A 43 21.69 22.67 8.31
C SER A 43 21.14 21.83 9.46
N PHE A 44 22.00 20.97 10.00
CA PHE A 44 21.73 20.19 11.21
C PHE A 44 21.56 21.06 12.47
N ALA A 45 22.09 22.29 12.45
CA ALA A 45 21.94 23.23 13.56
C ALA A 45 20.56 23.93 13.54
N SER A 46 19.78 23.80 12.47
CA SER A 46 18.47 24.44 12.37
C SER A 46 17.48 23.88 13.38
N SER A 47 16.62 24.76 13.91
CA SER A 47 15.52 24.36 14.80
C SER A 47 14.58 23.37 14.12
N LEU A 48 14.34 23.55 12.82
CA LEU A 48 13.53 22.65 11.98
C LEU A 48 14.09 21.22 11.98
N PHE A 49 15.38 21.05 11.71
CA PHE A 49 16.01 19.72 11.73
C PHE A 49 15.94 19.10 13.13
N GLN A 50 16.36 19.84 14.16
CA GLN A 50 16.41 19.31 15.52
C GLN A 50 15.02 18.89 16.04
N GLN A 51 13.98 19.67 15.75
CA GLN A 51 12.61 19.31 16.12
C GLN A 51 12.12 18.08 15.35
N THR A 52 12.41 18.00 14.05
CA THR A 52 12.04 16.84 13.22
C THR A 52 12.74 15.57 13.69
N PHE A 53 14.04 15.64 13.96
CA PHE A 53 14.83 14.52 14.47
C PHE A 53 14.31 14.01 15.81
N ARG A 54 13.95 14.89 16.74
CA ARG A 54 13.32 14.48 18.03
C ARG A 54 12.01 13.73 17.82
N ARG A 55 11.20 14.09 16.82
CA ARG A 55 9.91 13.43 16.54
C ARG A 55 10.06 11.98 16.07
N VAL A 56 11.18 11.62 15.46
CA VAL A 56 11.49 10.23 15.07
C VAL A 56 11.51 9.32 16.29
N PHE A 57 11.95 9.84 17.44
CA PHE A 57 12.01 9.12 18.71
C PHE A 57 10.81 9.40 19.62
N ALA A 58 9.69 9.86 19.06
CA ALA A 58 8.50 10.13 19.86
C ALA A 58 8.00 8.84 20.54
N CYS A 59 7.77 8.94 21.85
CA CYS A 59 7.23 7.85 22.65
C CYS A 59 5.70 7.93 22.77
N ASP A 60 5.07 6.78 22.98
CA ASP A 60 3.66 6.65 23.37
C ASP A 60 3.45 7.01 24.85
N ALA A 61 2.20 6.91 25.32
CA ALA A 61 1.85 7.22 26.70
C ALA A 61 2.54 6.31 27.75
N ASN A 62 3.07 5.15 27.33
CA ASN A 62 3.77 4.19 28.18
C ASN A 62 5.29 4.36 28.10
N GLY A 63 5.79 5.36 27.37
CA GLY A 63 7.22 5.63 27.21
C GLY A 63 7.95 4.79 26.15
N PHE A 64 7.23 3.97 25.37
CA PHE A 64 7.85 3.20 24.27
C PHE A 64 7.85 3.99 22.97
N LEU A 65 8.84 3.76 22.11
CA LEU A 65 8.86 4.35 20.76
C LEU A 65 7.54 4.04 20.03
N LYS A 66 6.96 5.07 19.39
CA LYS A 66 5.76 4.89 18.54
C LYS A 66 6.04 4.04 17.30
N SER A 67 7.31 3.90 16.93
CA SER A 67 7.74 3.09 15.80
C SER A 67 7.57 1.59 16.04
N ALA A 68 7.33 0.88 14.96
CA ALA A 68 7.21 -0.56 14.89
C ALA A 68 8.17 -1.10 13.85
N PHE A 69 8.72 -2.28 14.12
CA PHE A 69 9.88 -2.85 13.43
C PHE A 69 9.56 -4.23 12.89
N ALA A 70 10.36 -4.69 11.91
CA ALA A 70 10.31 -6.04 11.37
C ALA A 70 8.89 -6.50 11.00
N GLY A 71 8.14 -5.60 10.36
CA GLY A 71 6.74 -5.78 10.02
C GLY A 71 6.53 -6.68 8.81
N THR A 72 5.47 -7.47 8.84
CA THR A 72 4.94 -8.22 7.70
C THR A 72 3.43 -8.03 7.65
N LEU A 73 2.92 -7.61 6.49
CA LEU A 73 1.51 -7.50 6.19
C LEU A 73 1.11 -8.63 5.25
N GLU A 74 0.12 -9.42 5.66
CA GLU A 74 -0.59 -10.39 4.81
C GLU A 74 -2.02 -9.89 4.58
N VAL A 75 -2.49 -9.95 3.33
CA VAL A 75 -3.85 -9.59 2.95
C VAL A 75 -4.61 -10.82 2.48
N LYS A 76 -5.68 -11.15 3.19
CA LYS A 76 -6.62 -12.23 2.84
C LYS A 76 -7.92 -11.64 2.30
N THR A 77 -8.51 -12.31 1.34
CA THR A 77 -9.76 -11.87 0.71
C THR A 77 -10.69 -13.06 0.45
N THR A 78 -11.96 -12.79 0.22
CA THR A 78 -12.87 -13.76 -0.40
C THR A 78 -12.37 -14.16 -1.79
N ARG A 79 -12.81 -15.33 -2.30
CA ARG A 79 -12.29 -15.93 -3.54
C ARG A 79 -12.46 -15.02 -4.76
N GLU A 80 -13.55 -14.25 -4.76
CA GLU A 80 -14.02 -13.37 -5.82
C GLU A 80 -13.21 -12.06 -5.90
N LEU A 81 -12.34 -11.79 -4.93
CA LEU A 81 -11.51 -10.60 -4.88
C LEU A 81 -10.04 -11.01 -4.81
N LYS A 82 -9.23 -10.53 -5.77
CA LYS A 82 -7.79 -10.76 -5.82
C LYS A 82 -7.03 -9.49 -5.50
N VAL A 83 -5.80 -9.66 -5.06
CA VAL A 83 -4.88 -8.59 -4.68
C VAL A 83 -3.97 -8.29 -5.86
N SER A 84 -4.09 -7.09 -6.43
CA SER A 84 -3.28 -6.64 -7.57
C SER A 84 -1.92 -6.10 -7.13
N GLY A 85 -1.85 -5.47 -5.97
CA GLY A 85 -0.59 -5.05 -5.37
C GLY A 85 -0.70 -3.94 -4.33
N CYS A 86 0.45 -3.37 -3.98
CA CYS A 86 0.57 -2.34 -2.94
C CYS A 86 1.47 -1.18 -3.42
N ILE A 87 1.07 0.06 -3.11
CA ILE A 87 1.90 1.27 -3.28
C ILE A 87 2.07 1.97 -1.93
N GLY A 88 3.33 2.03 -1.48
CA GLY A 88 3.75 2.66 -0.22
C GLY A 88 5.09 2.10 0.25
N PRO A 89 5.54 2.45 1.46
CA PRO A 89 6.80 1.96 2.02
C PRO A 89 6.72 0.47 2.36
N CYS A 90 7.00 -0.37 1.37
CA CYS A 90 6.90 -1.82 1.47
C CYS A 90 7.87 -2.50 0.52
N PHE A 91 8.14 -3.78 0.80
CA PHE A 91 8.98 -4.63 -0.02
C PHE A 91 8.29 -5.99 -0.20
N SER A 92 8.28 -6.53 -1.43
CA SER A 92 7.60 -7.80 -1.71
C SER A 92 8.17 -8.93 -0.87
N ALA A 93 7.30 -9.73 -0.25
CA ALA A 93 7.71 -11.00 0.34
C ALA A 93 7.98 -12.09 -0.72
N ASN A 94 7.60 -11.83 -1.98
CA ASN A 94 7.61 -12.78 -3.10
C ASN A 94 6.82 -14.06 -2.77
N MET A 95 5.68 -13.90 -2.08
CA MET A 95 4.81 -15.00 -1.68
C MET A 95 3.49 -14.91 -2.44
N LYS A 96 3.29 -15.84 -3.37
CA LYS A 96 2.02 -16.01 -4.06
C LYS A 96 1.08 -16.83 -3.19
N THR A 97 -0.13 -16.31 -3.00
CA THR A 97 -1.23 -16.98 -2.30
C THR A 97 -2.39 -17.20 -3.26
N SER A 98 -3.41 -17.92 -2.82
CA SER A 98 -4.60 -18.21 -3.63
C SER A 98 -5.37 -16.95 -4.06
N ASN A 99 -5.18 -15.81 -3.38
CA ASN A 99 -5.79 -14.53 -3.71
C ASN A 99 -4.85 -13.51 -4.36
N THR A 100 -3.64 -13.91 -4.78
CA THR A 100 -2.80 -13.04 -5.61
C THR A 100 -3.43 -12.90 -7.00
N GLY A 101 -3.57 -11.66 -7.46
CA GLY A 101 -4.12 -11.31 -8.77
C GLY A 101 -3.11 -11.41 -9.90
N ASP A 102 -3.63 -11.39 -11.13
CA ASP A 102 -2.83 -11.37 -12.36
C ASP A 102 -2.51 -9.93 -12.78
N LEU A 103 -3.42 -8.98 -12.49
CA LEU A 103 -3.15 -7.56 -12.71
C LEU A 103 -2.14 -7.05 -11.67
N GLU A 104 -1.02 -6.52 -12.13
CA GLU A 104 0.03 -5.99 -11.27
C GLU A 104 -0.07 -4.46 -11.13
N ILE A 105 -0.28 -3.97 -9.90
CA ILE A 105 -0.25 -2.53 -9.58
C ILE A 105 0.74 -2.29 -8.45
N GLY A 106 1.74 -1.44 -8.69
CA GLY A 106 2.76 -1.16 -7.67
C GLY A 106 3.67 -2.36 -7.40
N VAL A 107 3.93 -2.63 -6.12
CA VAL A 107 4.60 -3.85 -5.66
C VAL A 107 3.58 -4.99 -5.65
N GLY A 108 3.37 -5.64 -6.80
CA GLY A 108 2.38 -6.71 -6.98
C GLY A 108 2.97 -8.13 -6.95
N ARG A 109 2.25 -9.07 -7.58
CA ARG A 109 2.55 -10.52 -7.63
C ARG A 109 2.73 -11.18 -6.27
N THR A 110 2.18 -10.57 -5.22
CA THR A 110 2.19 -11.05 -3.84
C THR A 110 0.95 -10.51 -3.13
N SER A 111 0.51 -11.19 -2.09
CA SER A 111 -0.45 -10.66 -1.10
C SER A 111 0.22 -10.40 0.26
N VAL A 112 1.54 -10.57 0.31
CA VAL A 112 2.36 -10.45 1.51
C VAL A 112 3.51 -9.47 1.24
N TRP A 113 3.65 -8.48 2.12
CA TRP A 113 4.71 -7.48 2.04
C TRP A 113 5.45 -7.35 3.37
N ARG A 114 6.75 -7.09 3.28
CA ARG A 114 7.56 -6.62 4.39
C ARG A 114 7.38 -5.11 4.53
N ILE A 115 7.22 -4.66 5.78
CA ILE A 115 7.13 -3.26 6.16
C ILE A 115 8.13 -3.09 7.31
N ASN A 116 9.40 -2.89 6.97
CA ASN A 116 10.48 -3.02 7.96
C ASN A 116 10.36 -2.00 9.08
N GLY A 117 10.12 -0.73 8.73
CA GLY A 117 9.78 0.36 9.63
C GLY A 117 8.37 0.84 9.37
N MET A 118 7.60 1.03 10.44
CA MET A 118 6.31 1.71 10.38
C MET A 118 6.06 2.55 11.61
N THR A 119 5.21 3.55 11.46
CA THR A 119 4.70 4.40 12.54
C THR A 119 3.17 4.34 12.52
N PRO A 120 2.47 4.92 13.51
CA PRO A 120 1.02 5.03 13.46
C PRO A 120 0.49 5.81 12.24
N ASN A 121 1.35 6.58 11.57
CA ASN A 121 1.03 7.38 10.39
C ASN A 121 1.36 6.66 9.07
N THR A 122 2.00 5.49 9.11
CA THR A 122 2.35 4.74 7.90
C THR A 122 1.09 4.25 7.19
N THR A 123 0.93 4.66 5.92
CA THR A 123 -0.25 4.34 5.10
C THR A 123 0.15 3.71 3.77
N LEU A 124 -0.47 2.57 3.46
CA LEU A 124 -0.30 1.82 2.21
C LEU A 124 -1.57 1.92 1.36
N GLY A 125 -1.40 2.03 0.04
CA GLY A 125 -2.50 1.83 -0.91
C GLY A 125 -2.50 0.38 -1.39
N ILE A 126 -3.54 -0.39 -1.05
CA ILE A 126 -3.70 -1.77 -1.51
C ILE A 126 -4.76 -1.79 -2.61
N TYR A 127 -4.41 -2.38 -3.75
CA TYR A 127 -5.24 -2.44 -4.94
C TYR A 127 -5.77 -3.85 -5.13
N PHE A 128 -7.05 -3.93 -5.49
CA PHE A 128 -7.75 -5.19 -5.68
C PHE A 128 -8.34 -5.24 -7.08
N GLU A 129 -8.52 -6.45 -7.57
CA GLU A 129 -9.29 -6.74 -8.77
C GLU A 129 -10.39 -7.74 -8.45
N VAL A 130 -11.52 -7.62 -9.13
CA VAL A 130 -12.58 -8.62 -9.08
C VAL A 130 -12.16 -9.80 -9.94
N ALA A 131 -12.21 -11.01 -9.39
CA ALA A 131 -11.85 -12.21 -10.12
C ALA A 131 -12.85 -12.45 -11.27
N ASN A 132 -12.36 -12.37 -12.52
CA ASN A 132 -13.18 -12.71 -13.68
C ASN A 132 -13.28 -14.23 -13.82
N SER A 133 -14.48 -14.79 -13.68
CA SER A 133 -14.81 -16.19 -13.98
C SER A 133 -14.87 -16.42 -15.50
N GLY A 134 -13.76 -16.14 -16.20
CA GLY A 134 -13.68 -16.12 -17.66
C GLY A 134 -12.61 -17.02 -18.24
N THR A 135 -12.35 -18.19 -17.65
CA THR A 135 -11.50 -19.23 -18.31
C THR A 135 -11.80 -20.65 -17.80
N SER A 136 -13.02 -21.11 -18.02
CA SER A 136 -13.32 -22.55 -18.09
C SER A 136 -14.47 -22.79 -19.08
N GLY A 137 -14.13 -22.85 -20.37
CA GLY A 137 -14.72 -23.78 -21.34
C GLY A 137 -16.23 -23.81 -21.65
N SER A 138 -17.09 -22.93 -21.14
CA SER A 138 -18.51 -22.91 -21.53
C SER A 138 -18.94 -21.55 -22.06
N SER A 139 -19.09 -21.46 -23.38
CA SER A 139 -19.30 -20.27 -24.19
C SER A 139 -20.73 -19.68 -24.15
N ASN A 140 -21.41 -19.61 -23.00
CA ASN A 140 -22.74 -18.99 -22.92
C ASN A 140 -23.10 -18.47 -21.50
N GLN A 141 -22.28 -17.60 -20.91
CA GLN A 141 -22.72 -16.80 -19.75
C GLN A 141 -22.03 -15.43 -19.73
N SER A 142 -22.73 -14.42 -20.24
CA SER A 142 -22.35 -13.01 -20.14
C SER A 142 -22.81 -12.44 -18.79
N GLY A 143 -22.17 -12.88 -17.71
CA GLY A 143 -22.44 -12.41 -16.35
C GLY A 143 -21.26 -12.67 -15.42
N CYS A 144 -21.10 -11.84 -14.38
CA CYS A 144 -20.15 -12.06 -13.29
C CYS A 144 -20.66 -13.25 -12.44
N SER A 145 -20.43 -14.47 -12.92
CA SER A 145 -20.91 -15.70 -12.28
C SER A 145 -20.04 -16.07 -11.08
N GLY A 146 -20.32 -15.44 -9.94
CA GLY A 146 -19.80 -15.84 -8.64
C GLY A 146 -20.00 -14.76 -7.59
N MET A 147 -21.25 -14.45 -7.20
CA MET A 147 -21.48 -13.63 -6.01
C MET A 147 -20.92 -14.38 -4.79
N PRO A 148 -20.14 -13.73 -3.90
CA PRO A 148 -19.69 -14.37 -2.66
C PRO A 148 -20.89 -14.95 -1.89
N ALA A 149 -20.67 -16.10 -1.24
CA ALA A 149 -21.70 -16.69 -0.37
C ALA A 149 -22.14 -15.67 0.70
N GLY A 150 -23.42 -15.33 0.73
CA GLY A 150 -23.97 -14.29 1.60
C GLY A 150 -23.89 -12.85 1.05
N GLY A 151 -23.53 -12.66 -0.22
CA GLY A 151 -23.60 -11.38 -0.93
C GLY A 151 -22.60 -10.33 -0.43
N ARG A 152 -21.53 -10.75 0.24
CA ARG A 152 -20.54 -9.86 0.88
C ARG A 152 -19.12 -10.29 0.59
N GLY A 153 -18.30 -9.33 0.17
CA GLY A 153 -16.85 -9.50 0.06
C GLY A 153 -16.17 -9.14 1.39
N TYR A 154 -15.14 -9.89 1.75
CA TYR A 154 -14.33 -9.64 2.94
C TYR A 154 -12.87 -9.41 2.57
N VAL A 155 -12.22 -8.50 3.30
CA VAL A 155 -10.78 -8.25 3.26
C VAL A 155 -10.26 -8.27 4.69
N GLN A 156 -9.21 -9.03 4.94
CA GLN A 156 -8.54 -9.08 6.24
C GLN A 156 -7.07 -8.70 6.07
N PHE A 157 -6.65 -7.71 6.83
CA PHE A 157 -5.27 -7.24 6.92
C PHE A 157 -4.66 -7.81 8.21
N ILE A 158 -3.58 -8.57 8.09
CA ILE A 158 -2.87 -9.18 9.21
C ILE A 158 -1.45 -8.60 9.23
N THR A 159 -1.18 -7.72 10.17
CA THR A 159 0.14 -7.11 10.33
C THR A 159 0.83 -7.68 11.56
N GLN A 160 1.89 -8.44 11.35
CA GLN A 160 2.78 -8.92 12.41
C GLN A 160 3.98 -7.98 12.50
N TYR A 161 4.35 -7.52 13.70
CA TYR A 161 5.46 -6.59 13.88
C TYR A 161 6.07 -6.68 15.27
N GLN A 162 7.26 -6.11 15.45
CA GLN A 162 7.89 -5.89 16.73
C GLN A 162 7.57 -4.48 17.22
N HIS A 163 6.91 -4.37 18.38
CA HIS A 163 6.61 -3.11 19.03
C HIS A 163 7.87 -2.46 19.62
N GLY A 164 7.86 -1.14 19.87
CA GLY A 164 8.97 -0.43 20.52
C GLY A 164 9.37 -0.97 21.92
N SER A 165 8.52 -1.78 22.55
CA SER A 165 8.84 -2.52 23.79
C SER A 165 9.61 -3.83 23.57
N GLY A 166 9.87 -4.22 22.32
CA GLY A 166 10.49 -5.50 21.95
C GLY A 166 9.50 -6.65 21.75
N GLN A 167 8.25 -6.51 22.20
CA GLN A 167 7.22 -7.55 22.04
C GLN A 167 6.81 -7.75 20.58
N ARG A 168 6.58 -9.00 20.18
CA ARG A 168 5.93 -9.33 18.90
C ARG A 168 4.43 -9.15 19.05
N ARG A 169 3.80 -8.42 18.12
CA ARG A 169 2.38 -8.12 18.09
C ARG A 169 1.78 -8.50 16.75
N ILE A 170 0.49 -8.81 16.78
CA ILE A 170 -0.33 -9.03 15.59
C ILE A 170 -1.50 -8.05 15.64
N ARG A 171 -1.65 -7.24 14.60
CA ARG A 171 -2.81 -6.39 14.39
C ARG A 171 -3.64 -7.00 13.27
N VAL A 172 -4.92 -7.22 13.54
CA VAL A 172 -5.86 -7.77 12.55
C VAL A 172 -6.99 -6.76 12.34
N THR A 173 -7.24 -6.41 11.08
CA THR A 173 -8.38 -5.57 10.68
C THR A 173 -9.16 -6.32 9.61
N THR A 174 -10.45 -6.58 9.84
CA THR A 174 -11.34 -7.17 8.84
C THR A 174 -12.36 -6.13 8.40
N ALA A 175 -12.45 -5.91 7.09
CA ALA A 175 -13.47 -5.08 6.46
C ALA A 175 -14.39 -5.95 5.61
N CYS A 176 -15.66 -5.54 5.52
CA CYS A 176 -16.69 -6.19 4.73
C CYS A 176 -17.41 -5.15 3.87
N ARG A 177 -17.74 -5.51 2.63
CA ARG A 177 -18.57 -4.70 1.73
C ARG A 177 -19.60 -5.57 1.03
N ASN A 178 -20.77 -4.99 0.76
CA ASN A 178 -21.81 -5.68 0.00
C ASN A 178 -21.32 -5.86 -1.44
N TRP A 179 -21.58 -7.03 -2.00
CA TRP A 179 -21.36 -7.29 -3.42
C TRP A 179 -22.58 -6.82 -4.20
N VAL A 180 -22.33 -6.19 -5.34
CA VAL A 180 -23.38 -5.65 -6.21
C VAL A 180 -23.25 -6.29 -7.58
N ASP A 181 -24.35 -6.80 -8.10
CA ASP A 181 -24.38 -7.38 -9.45
C ASP A 181 -24.60 -6.26 -10.47
N SER A 182 -23.54 -5.92 -11.22
CA SER A 182 -23.58 -4.89 -12.26
C SER A 182 -24.42 -5.27 -13.47
N SER A 183 -24.79 -6.56 -13.63
CA SER A 183 -25.68 -7.02 -14.70
C SER A 183 -27.15 -6.73 -14.44
N SER A 184 -27.52 -6.44 -13.19
CA SER A 184 -28.86 -5.99 -12.81
C SER A 184 -29.07 -4.51 -13.14
N MET A 185 -29.11 -4.19 -14.44
CA MET A 185 -29.44 -2.85 -14.95
C MET A 185 -30.77 -2.35 -14.35
N GLY A 186 -30.70 -1.50 -13.33
CA GLY A 186 -31.84 -0.73 -12.81
C GLY A 186 -31.94 -0.62 -11.29
N GLY A 187 -31.54 -1.65 -10.53
CA GLY A 187 -31.83 -1.68 -9.08
C GLY A 187 -30.69 -1.24 -8.16
N GLN A 188 -29.44 -1.63 -8.49
CA GLN A 188 -28.34 -1.56 -7.51
C GLN A 188 -27.24 -0.55 -7.88
N LEU A 189 -27.27 0.02 -9.08
CA LEU A 189 -26.31 1.05 -9.52
C LEU A 189 -26.30 2.30 -8.61
N PRO A 190 -27.45 2.82 -8.12
CA PRO A 190 -27.44 3.95 -7.19
C PRO A 190 -26.67 3.67 -5.89
N HIS A 191 -26.71 2.43 -5.38
CA HIS A 191 -25.95 2.04 -4.20
C HIS A 191 -24.45 2.05 -4.45
N LEU A 192 -24.00 1.64 -5.64
CA LEU A 192 -22.60 1.69 -6.03
C LEU A 192 -22.09 3.13 -6.10
N ILE A 193 -22.84 4.02 -6.76
CA ILE A 193 -22.52 5.45 -6.87
C ILE A 193 -22.47 6.11 -5.49
N ALA A 194 -23.46 5.84 -4.64
CA ALA A 194 -23.52 6.39 -3.28
C ALA A 194 -22.38 5.89 -2.36
N SER A 195 -21.73 4.78 -2.71
CA SER A 195 -20.60 4.21 -1.96
C SER A 195 -19.23 4.73 -2.41
N PHE A 196 -19.19 5.56 -3.46
CA PHE A 196 -17.95 6.09 -3.99
C PHE A 196 -17.35 7.15 -3.06
N ASP A 197 -16.13 6.91 -2.61
CA ASP A 197 -15.34 7.86 -1.83
C ASP A 197 -14.37 8.59 -2.77
N GLN A 198 -14.74 9.80 -3.17
CA GLN A 198 -13.97 10.60 -4.11
C GLN A 198 -12.60 11.03 -3.55
N GLU A 199 -12.47 11.24 -2.23
CA GLU A 199 -11.22 11.66 -1.62
C GLU A 199 -10.23 10.49 -1.60
N ALA A 200 -10.70 9.32 -1.15
CA ALA A 200 -9.89 8.10 -1.17
C ALA A 200 -9.51 7.70 -2.60
N ALA A 201 -10.45 7.78 -3.55
CA ALA A 201 -10.18 7.48 -4.96
C ALA A 201 -9.10 8.42 -5.53
N THR A 202 -9.19 9.72 -5.23
CA THR A 202 -8.21 10.71 -5.67
C THR A 202 -6.81 10.38 -5.15
N VAL A 203 -6.68 10.07 -3.85
CA VAL A 203 -5.40 9.70 -3.24
C VAL A 203 -4.85 8.39 -3.82
N MET A 204 -5.72 7.39 -4.06
CA MET A 204 -5.32 6.10 -4.63
C MET A 204 -4.84 6.23 -6.08
N MET A 205 -5.49 7.09 -6.88
CA MET A 205 -5.07 7.40 -8.24
C MET A 205 -3.78 8.22 -8.28
N ALA A 206 -3.63 9.20 -7.39
CA ALA A 206 -2.39 9.97 -7.25
C ALA A 206 -1.20 9.04 -6.92
N ARG A 207 -1.40 8.04 -6.05
CA ARG A 207 -0.37 7.02 -5.77
C ARG A 207 0.03 6.23 -7.01
N ILE A 208 -0.91 5.81 -7.85
CA ILE A 208 -0.61 5.13 -9.12
C ILE A 208 0.20 6.05 -10.04
N ALA A 209 -0.24 7.31 -10.20
CA ALA A 209 0.43 8.28 -11.07
C ALA A 209 1.87 8.54 -10.61
N MET A 210 2.07 8.80 -9.32
CA MET A 210 3.40 9.02 -8.75
C MET A 210 4.30 7.79 -8.88
N PHE A 211 3.76 6.59 -8.66
CA PHE A 211 4.51 5.36 -8.83
C PHE A 211 4.96 5.17 -10.29
N LYS A 212 4.07 5.44 -11.26
CA LYS A 212 4.43 5.39 -12.69
C LYS A 212 5.48 6.44 -13.06
N ALA A 213 5.38 7.65 -12.50
CA ALA A 213 6.33 8.74 -12.75
C ALA A 213 7.76 8.43 -12.32
N GLU A 214 8.00 7.42 -11.46
CA GLU A 214 9.36 7.01 -11.13
C GLU A 214 10.13 6.38 -12.30
N THR A 215 9.42 5.85 -13.29
CA THR A 215 10.01 5.08 -14.41
C THR A 215 9.53 5.51 -15.79
N SER A 216 8.42 6.25 -15.87
CA SER A 216 7.77 6.62 -17.13
C SER A 216 7.89 8.11 -17.40
N ASP A 217 7.70 8.50 -18.67
CA ASP A 217 7.69 9.90 -19.08
C ASP A 217 6.54 10.68 -18.42
N CYS A 218 6.83 11.91 -18.00
CA CYS A 218 5.89 12.78 -17.30
C CYS A 218 4.61 13.05 -18.11
N VAL A 219 4.72 13.24 -19.44
CA VAL A 219 3.57 13.57 -20.30
C VAL A 219 2.60 12.39 -20.37
N ASP A 220 3.13 11.16 -20.45
CA ASP A 220 2.30 9.96 -20.50
C ASP A 220 1.60 9.69 -19.17
N VAL A 221 2.27 9.96 -18.04
CA VAL A 221 1.66 9.88 -16.71
C VAL A 221 0.54 10.89 -16.56
N LEU A 222 0.75 12.15 -16.97
CA LEU A 222 -0.27 13.19 -16.93
C LEU A 222 -1.47 12.84 -17.82
N ARG A 223 -1.21 12.32 -19.04
CA ARG A 223 -2.29 11.88 -19.94
C ARG A 223 -3.09 10.73 -19.33
N SER A 224 -2.42 9.72 -18.75
CA SER A 224 -3.07 8.59 -18.09
C SER A 224 -3.88 9.03 -16.86
N ALA A 225 -3.36 9.98 -16.07
CA ALA A 225 -4.08 10.51 -14.92
C ALA A 225 -5.33 11.28 -15.37
N TYR A 226 -5.18 12.20 -16.34
CA TYR A 226 -6.28 13.00 -16.87
C TYR A 226 -7.41 12.13 -17.46
N ALA A 227 -7.06 11.11 -18.24
CA ALA A 227 -8.03 10.18 -18.81
C ALA A 227 -8.76 9.32 -17.77
N SER A 228 -8.27 9.24 -16.52
CA SER A 228 -8.91 8.46 -15.45
C SER A 228 -9.84 9.30 -14.56
N PHE A 229 -9.76 10.64 -14.65
CA PHE A 229 -10.59 11.58 -13.89
C PHE A 229 -11.78 12.14 -14.69
N ILE A 230 -11.85 11.83 -16.00
CA ILE A 230 -12.96 12.17 -16.90
C ILE A 230 -13.74 10.90 -17.21
#